data_AF-A0A3N9US94-F1
#
_entry.id   AF-A0A3N9US94-F1
#
_cell.length_a   1.000
_cell.length_b   1.000
_cell.length_c   1.000
_cell.angle_alpha   90.00
_cell.angle_beta   90.00
_cell.angle_gamma   90.00
#
_symmetry.space_group_name_H-M   'P 1'
#
loop_
_entity.id
_entity.type
_entity.pdbx_description
1 polymer ?
#
loop_
_entity_poly.entity_id
_entity_poly.type
_entity_poly.pdbx_seq_one_letter_code
_entity_poly.pdbx_strand_id
1 'polypeptide(L)'
;GDTFLLHQKIKNQPVDMLIGNSFGKLIARAEDIPLVRVGFPITDRANLHYFPIIGYGGAARLVEMIGNTFLERRDRDSDDTHFEMVL
;
A
#
# COMPACT_ATOMS: atom_id res chain seq x y z
N GLY A 1 -14.69 -12.22 6.95
CA GLY A 1 -14.87 -10.76 6.91
C GLY A 1 -14.75 -10.33 5.47
N ASP A 2 -15.56 -9.37 5.04
CA ASP A 2 -15.57 -8.84 3.69
C ASP A 2 -14.86 -7.48 3.61
N THR A 3 -14.70 -6.95 2.39
CA THR A 3 -14.14 -5.61 2.17
C THR A 3 -15.03 -4.51 2.72
N PHE A 4 -16.34 -4.74 2.83
CA PHE A 4 -17.29 -3.79 3.38
C PHE A 4 -17.07 -3.57 4.89
N LEU A 5 -16.98 -4.66 5.66
CA LEU A 5 -16.66 -4.62 7.08
C LEU A 5 -15.28 -4.01 7.32
N LEU A 6 -14.30 -4.33 6.45
CA LEU A 6 -12.98 -3.71 6.51
C LEU A 6 -13.06 -2.19 6.37
N HIS A 7 -13.83 -1.70 5.40
CA HIS A 7 -14.04 -0.27 5.20
C HIS A 7 -14.72 0.40 6.41
N GLN A 8 -15.71 -0.25 7.02
CA GLN A 8 -16.34 0.25 8.25
C GLN A 8 -15.34 0.36 9.42
N LYS A 9 -14.45 -0.62 9.57
CA LYS A 9 -13.41 -0.58 10.60
C LYS A 9 -12.43 0.57 10.38
N ILE A 10 -11.99 0.77 9.14
CA ILE A 10 -11.08 1.86 8.77
C ILE A 10 -11.72 3.24 9.05
N LYS A 11 -13.03 3.38 8.84
CA LYS A 11 -13.74 4.62 9.20
C LYS A 11 -13.79 4.91 10.69
N ASN A 12 -13.90 3.86 11.51
CA ASN A 12 -13.91 4.02 12.96
C ASN A 12 -12.51 4.29 13.52
N GLN A 13 -11.48 3.67 12.92
CA GLN A 13 -10.08 3.81 13.30
C GLN A 13 -9.24 3.93 12.03
N PRO A 14 -8.76 5.15 11.69
CA PRO A 14 -7.95 5.35 10.50
C PRO A 14 -6.64 4.57 10.60
N VAL A 15 -6.14 4.10 9.45
CA VAL A 15 -4.91 3.32 9.34
C VAL A 15 -3.95 4.00 8.37
N ASP A 16 -2.65 3.87 8.61
CA ASP A 16 -1.62 4.53 7.80
C ASP A 16 -1.39 3.84 6.45
N MET A 17 -1.71 2.55 6.34
CA MET A 17 -1.50 1.76 5.13
C MET A 17 -2.46 0.58 5.05
N LEU A 18 -2.85 0.22 3.83
CA LEU A 18 -3.64 -0.97 3.53
C LEU A 18 -2.80 -1.98 2.74
N ILE A 19 -2.81 -3.24 3.17
CA ILE A 19 -2.24 -4.36 2.42
C ILE A 19 -3.38 -5.23 1.91
N GLY A 20 -3.44 -5.48 0.59
CA GLY A 20 -4.50 -6.31 0.04
C GLY A 20 -4.46 -6.49 -1.46
N ASN A 21 -5.58 -6.94 -2.01
CA ASN A 21 -5.76 -7.21 -3.44
C ASN A 21 -6.38 -6.00 -4.17
N SER A 22 -6.72 -6.18 -5.44
CA SER A 22 -7.26 -5.09 -6.29
C SER A 22 -8.56 -4.48 -5.78
N PHE A 23 -9.37 -5.22 -5.03
CA PHE A 23 -10.61 -4.71 -4.48
C PHE A 23 -10.37 -3.63 -3.41
N GLY A 24 -9.23 -3.68 -2.72
CA GLY A 24 -8.79 -2.66 -1.78
C GLY A 24 -8.60 -1.28 -2.42
N LYS A 25 -8.48 -1.19 -3.75
CA LYS A 25 -8.34 0.08 -4.48
C LYS A 25 -9.50 1.04 -4.23
N LEU A 26 -10.72 0.51 -4.08
CA LEU A 26 -11.91 1.34 -3.83
C LEU A 26 -11.82 2.01 -2.44
N ILE A 27 -11.38 1.25 -1.45
CA ILE A 27 -11.21 1.72 -0.07
C ILE A 27 -10.04 2.72 0.01
N ALA A 28 -8.91 2.37 -0.60
CA ALA A 28 -7.72 3.21 -0.65
C ALA A 28 -8.00 4.59 -1.27
N ARG A 29 -8.83 4.64 -2.32
CA ARG A 29 -9.24 5.90 -2.93
C ARG A 29 -10.21 6.70 -2.07
N ALA A 30 -11.12 6.03 -1.37
CA ALA A 30 -12.13 6.71 -0.55
C ALA A 30 -11.54 7.33 0.72
N GLU A 31 -10.57 6.66 1.34
CA GLU A 31 -9.98 7.08 2.63
C GLU A 31 -8.58 7.72 2.46
N ASP A 32 -8.10 7.90 1.22
CA ASP A 32 -6.75 8.40 0.87
C ASP A 32 -5.60 7.68 1.59
N ILE A 33 -5.64 6.33 1.56
CA ILE A 33 -4.68 5.46 2.22
C ILE A 33 -3.79 4.77 1.18
N PRO A 34 -2.46 4.73 1.37
CA PRO A 34 -1.57 3.96 0.50
C PRO A 34 -1.92 2.46 0.49
N LEU A 35 -1.96 1.86 -0.70
CA LEU A 35 -2.30 0.44 -0.90
C LEU A 35 -1.12 -0.35 -1.45
N VAL A 36 -0.56 -1.23 -0.61
CA VAL A 36 0.43 -2.22 -1.02
C VAL A 36 -0.28 -3.49 -1.50
N ARG A 37 -0.05 -3.85 -2.76
CA ARG A 37 -0.75 -4.96 -3.40
C ARG A 37 -0.04 -6.29 -3.16
N VAL A 38 -0.64 -7.13 -2.33
CA VAL A 38 -0.14 -8.45 -1.95
C VAL A 38 -1.28 -9.44 -1.90
N GLY A 39 -1.06 -10.64 -2.44
CA GLY A 39 -2.04 -11.71 -2.49
C GLY A 39 -2.79 -11.79 -3.82
N PHE A 40 -4.05 -12.19 -3.78
CA PHE A 40 -4.86 -12.51 -4.96
C PHE A 40 -6.29 -11.96 -4.82
N PRO A 41 -6.95 -11.50 -5.90
CA PRO A 41 -6.44 -11.27 -7.25
C PRO A 41 -5.85 -9.85 -7.45
N ILE A 42 -4.72 -9.78 -8.16
CA ILE A 42 -4.12 -8.51 -8.60
C ILE A 42 -4.36 -8.37 -10.11
N THR A 43 -5.31 -7.52 -10.50
CA THR A 43 -5.74 -7.33 -11.89
C THR A 43 -5.30 -5.98 -12.46
N ASP A 44 -4.98 -5.01 -11.59
CA ASP A 44 -4.66 -3.63 -11.98
C ASP A 44 -3.16 -3.36 -12.13
N ARG A 45 -2.31 -4.37 -11.92
CA ARG A 45 -0.85 -4.31 -12.10
C ARG A 45 -0.35 -5.58 -12.78
N ALA A 46 0.47 -5.40 -13.82
CA ALA A 46 1.09 -6.51 -14.54
C ALA A 46 2.28 -7.07 -13.73
N ASN A 47 2.57 -8.36 -13.92
CA ASN A 47 3.82 -9.02 -13.53
C ASN A 47 4.13 -9.12 -12.02
N LEU A 48 3.24 -8.70 -11.11
CA LEU A 48 3.49 -8.83 -9.66
C LEU A 48 3.63 -10.29 -9.21
N HIS A 49 3.04 -11.23 -9.93
CA HIS A 49 3.09 -12.67 -9.64
C HIS A 49 4.45 -13.32 -9.95
N TYR A 50 5.31 -12.71 -10.76
CA TYR A 50 6.65 -13.25 -11.05
C TYR A 50 7.61 -13.12 -9.87
N PHE A 51 7.30 -12.23 -8.94
CA PHE A 51 8.19 -11.90 -7.85
C PHE A 51 7.74 -12.56 -6.55
N PRO A 52 8.66 -13.23 -5.84
CA PRO A 52 8.31 -13.91 -4.61
C PRO A 52 7.97 -12.90 -3.52
N ILE A 53 7.00 -13.26 -2.70
CA ILE A 53 6.62 -12.55 -1.46
C ILE A 53 7.09 -13.36 -0.24
N ILE A 54 7.43 -14.63 -0.45
CA ILE A 54 7.88 -15.57 0.58
C ILE A 54 9.41 -15.77 0.57
N GLY A 55 9.94 -16.25 1.70
CA GLY A 55 11.38 -16.43 1.91
C GLY A 55 12.11 -15.11 2.15
N TYR A 56 13.42 -15.17 2.41
CA TYR A 56 14.21 -13.97 2.71
C TYR A 56 14.22 -12.95 1.56
N GLY A 57 14.28 -13.41 0.31
CA GLY A 57 14.19 -12.53 -0.86
C GLY A 57 12.82 -11.86 -1.00
N GLY A 58 11.74 -12.59 -0.70
CA GLY A 58 10.39 -12.02 -0.71
C GLY A 58 10.13 -11.07 0.46
N ALA A 59 10.69 -11.37 1.64
CA ALA A 59 10.62 -10.48 2.80
C ALA A 59 11.35 -9.15 2.54
N ALA A 60 12.56 -9.19 1.96
CA ALA A 60 13.29 -7.99 1.57
C ALA A 60 12.47 -7.13 0.59
N ARG A 61 11.85 -7.77 -0.40
CA ARG A 61 10.96 -7.10 -1.36
C ARG A 61 9.71 -6.51 -0.70
N LEU A 62 9.08 -7.23 0.24
CA LEU A 62 7.93 -6.69 0.96
C LEU A 62 8.30 -5.43 1.74
N VAL A 63 9.43 -5.45 2.43
CA VAL A 63 9.94 -4.29 3.17
C VAL A 63 10.22 -3.14 2.23
N GLU A 64 10.86 -3.40 1.08
CA GLU A 64 11.08 -2.39 0.04
C GLU A 64 9.75 -1.79 -0.47
N MET A 65 8.76 -2.62 -0.78
CA MET A 65 7.45 -2.15 -1.26
C MET A 65 6.74 -1.29 -0.21
N ILE A 66 6.79 -1.68 1.06
CA ILE A 66 6.18 -0.94 2.16
C ILE A 66 6.92 0.40 2.35
N GLY A 67 8.25 0.37 2.42
CA GLY A 67 9.09 1.56 2.59
C GLY A 67 8.90 2.58 1.48
N ASN A 68 8.99 2.15 0.22
CA ASN A 68 8.79 3.02 -0.94
C ASN A 68 7.39 3.64 -0.94
N THR A 69 6.37 2.90 -0.53
CA THR A 69 5.00 3.44 -0.46
C THR A 69 4.87 4.56 0.58
N PHE A 70 5.54 4.44 1.72
CA PHE A 70 5.56 5.51 2.73
C PHE A 70 6.37 6.72 2.29
N LEU A 71 7.51 6.50 1.64
CA LEU A 71 8.33 7.58 1.09
C LEU A 71 7.57 8.35 0.01
N GLU A 72 6.92 7.65 -0.93
CA GLU A 72 6.06 8.27 -1.95
C GLU A 72 4.92 9.10 -1.33
N ARG A 73 4.34 8.64 -0.20
CA ARG A 73 3.33 9.40 0.52
C ARG A 73 3.91 10.66 1.16
N ARG A 74 5.05 10.53 1.84
CA ARG A 74 5.75 11.67 2.47
C ARG A 74 6.14 12.71 1.44
N ASP A 75 6.70 12.31 0.31
CA ASP A 75 7.10 13.23 -0.76
C ASP A 75 5.91 13.96 -1.38
N ARG A 76 4.77 13.28 -1.51
CA ARG A 76 3.54 13.87 -2.02
C ARG A 76 2.93 14.91 -1.06
N ASP A 77 3.11 14.73 0.24
CA ASP A 77 2.52 15.58 1.28
C ASP A 77 3.47 16.68 1.77
N SER A 78 4.73 16.63 1.38
CA SER A 78 5.74 17.59 1.79
C SER A 78 5.55 18.92 1.05
N ASP A 79 5.63 20.01 1.79
CA ASP A 79 5.71 21.36 1.24
C ASP A 79 7.08 21.58 0.57
N ASP A 80 7.19 22.55 -0.35
CA ASP A 80 8.42 22.84 -1.10
C ASP A 80 9.65 23.05 -0.18
N THR A 81 9.42 23.50 1.05
CA THR A 81 10.45 23.74 2.07
C THR A 81 10.96 22.46 2.76
N HIS A 82 10.15 21.40 2.78
CA HIS A 82 10.45 20.13 3.45
C HIS A 82 10.76 19.01 2.44
N PHE A 83 10.83 19.35 1.16
CA PHE A 83 11.16 18.43 0.09
C PHE A 83 12.66 18.12 0.11
N GLU A 84 13.00 16.88 0.47
CA GLU A 84 14.38 16.41 0.58
C GLU A 84 14.78 15.62 -0.67
N MET A 85 15.96 15.91 -1.22
CA MET A 85 16.48 15.16 -2.39
C MET A 85 17.02 13.77 -2.02
N VAL A 86 17.33 13.57 -0.73
CA VAL A 86 17.77 12.30 -0.14
C VAL A 86 17.03 12.15 1.19
N LEU A 87 16.29 11.05 1.34
CA LEU A 87 15.49 10.70 2.53
C LEU A 87 16.22 9.72 3.46
#